data_AF-A0A498HRY7-F1
#
_entry.id   AF-A0A498HRY7-F1
#
_cell.length_a   1.000
_cell.length_b   1.000
_cell.length_c   1.000
_cell.angle_alpha   90.00
_cell.angle_beta   90.00
_cell.angle_gamma   90.00
#
_symmetry.space_group_name_H-M   'P 1'
#
loop_
_entity.id
_entity.type
_entity.pdbx_description
1 polymer ?
#
loop_
_entity_poly.entity_id
_entity_poly.type
_entity_poly.pdbx_seq_one_letter_code
_entity_poly.pdbx_strand_id
1 'polypeptide(L)'
;MFDVVLMNKRLHGRIAVCGMISQYNFEEHEGVQNLMHLIYKRIRIEGFFVLDFCHLYPKFLDLVVPYIQENKITYVEDITQGLENGPRSSWISLAFSLAAILGNEFF
;
A
#
# COMPACT_ATOMS: atom_id res chain seq x y z
N MET A 1 3.10 15.38 0.53
CA MET A 1 3.23 14.40 -0.59
C MET A 1 1.87 13.96 -1.14
N PHE A 2 0.92 13.57 -0.28
CA PHE A 2 -0.43 13.14 -0.68
C PHE A 2 -1.21 14.20 -1.48
N ASP A 3 -1.06 15.48 -1.14
CA ASP A 3 -1.79 16.57 -1.80
C ASP A 3 -1.44 16.73 -3.29
N VAL A 4 -0.19 16.44 -3.65
CA VAL A 4 0.25 16.46 -5.04
C VAL A 4 -0.48 15.40 -5.87
N VAL A 5 -0.79 14.25 -5.26
CA VAL A 5 -1.55 13.18 -5.91
C VAL A 5 -2.99 13.62 -6.19
N LEU A 6 -3.63 14.34 -5.25
CA LEU A 6 -4.99 14.88 -5.44
C LEU A 6 -5.07 15.84 -6.64
N MET A 7 -4.08 16.73 -6.74
CA MET A 7 -3.98 17.68 -7.85
C MET A 7 -3.71 17.03 -9.21
N ASN A 8 -3.09 15.85 -9.24
CA ASN A 8 -2.71 15.16 -10.49
C ASN A 8 -3.59 13.95 -10.85
N LYS A 9 -4.55 13.57 -10.00
CA LYS A 9 -5.44 12.45 -10.33
C LYS A 9 -6.37 12.79 -11.50
N ARG A 10 -6.76 11.77 -12.25
CA ARG A 10 -7.75 11.87 -13.33
C ARG A 10 -9.17 11.98 -12.76
N LEU A 11 -10.11 12.43 -13.59
CA LEU A 11 -11.55 12.38 -13.30
C LEU A 11 -11.94 10.92 -12.97
N HIS A 12 -12.76 10.73 -11.93
CA HIS A 12 -13.14 9.43 -11.36
C HIS A 12 -11.96 8.57 -10.87
N GLY A 13 -10.85 9.21 -10.51
CA GLY A 13 -9.69 8.51 -9.96
C GLY A 13 -9.99 7.79 -8.63
N ARG A 14 -9.29 6.67 -8.39
CA ARG A 14 -9.32 5.93 -7.13
C ARG A 14 -7.98 6.03 -6.41
N ILE A 15 -8.04 6.10 -5.09
CA ILE A 15 -6.89 6.09 -4.18
C ILE A 15 -7.20 5.10 -3.05
N ALA A 16 -6.46 3.99 -3.03
CA ALA A 16 -6.50 3.02 -1.94
C ALA A 16 -5.48 3.42 -0.88
N VAL A 17 -5.91 3.60 0.36
CA VAL A 17 -5.08 4.05 1.48
C VAL A 17 -4.75 2.86 2.37
N CYS A 18 -3.54 2.32 2.22
CA CYS A 18 -3.03 1.25 3.08
C CYS A 18 -2.28 1.76 4.33
N GLY A 19 -1.77 3.00 4.27
CA GLY A 19 -1.01 3.60 5.35
C GLY A 19 -0.50 5.00 5.01
N MET A 20 0.04 5.68 6.02
CA MET A 20 0.59 7.03 5.93
C MET A 20 1.93 7.09 6.66
N ILE A 21 2.90 6.26 6.22
CA ILE A 21 4.21 6.09 6.89
C ILE A 21 4.94 7.42 7.14
N SER A 22 4.76 8.40 6.24
CA SER A 22 5.37 9.73 6.37
C SER A 22 4.83 10.55 7.54
N GLN A 23 3.78 10.10 8.22
CA GLN A 23 3.09 10.82 9.28
C GLN A 23 3.32 10.19 10.68
N TYR A 24 3.79 8.94 10.76
CA TYR A 24 3.78 8.16 12.02
C TYR A 24 4.72 8.68 13.12
N ASN A 25 5.79 9.38 12.76
CA ASN A 25 6.81 9.83 13.71
C ASN A 25 6.62 11.29 14.17
N PHE A 26 5.54 11.95 13.75
CA PHE A 26 5.25 13.32 14.12
C PHE A 26 4.26 13.38 15.28
N GLU A 27 4.50 14.26 16.25
CA GLU A 27 3.57 14.50 17.36
C GLU A 27 2.29 15.20 16.87
N GLU A 28 2.44 16.10 15.90
CA GLU A 28 1.34 16.77 15.20
C GLU A 28 1.33 16.38 13.73
N HIS A 29 0.18 15.87 13.27
CA HIS A 29 0.02 15.41 11.90
C HIS A 29 -0.26 16.58 10.95
N GLU A 30 0.36 16.56 9.77
CA GLU A 30 0.05 17.53 8.73
C GLU A 30 -1.35 17.27 8.16
N GLY A 31 -2.18 18.32 8.09
CA GLY A 31 -3.49 18.24 7.47
C GLY A 31 -3.39 18.09 5.95
N VAL A 32 -4.32 17.30 5.38
CA VAL A 32 -4.46 17.18 3.92
C VAL A 32 -5.06 18.46 3.35
N GLN A 33 -4.38 19.04 2.39
CA GLN A 33 -4.80 20.20 1.61
C GLN A 33 -5.43 19.74 0.28
N ASN A 34 -6.00 20.66 -0.49
CA ASN A 34 -6.50 20.37 -1.85
C ASN A 34 -7.64 19.33 -1.94
N LEU A 35 -8.38 19.09 -0.85
CA LEU A 35 -9.54 18.18 -0.82
C LEU A 35 -10.65 18.59 -1.79
N MET A 36 -10.70 19.85 -2.23
CA MET A 36 -11.62 20.31 -3.28
C MET A 36 -11.50 19.52 -4.59
N HIS A 37 -10.32 18.96 -4.88
CA HIS A 37 -10.14 18.10 -6.05
C HIS A 37 -10.96 16.80 -5.97
N LEU A 38 -11.32 16.33 -4.77
CA LEU A 38 -12.20 15.18 -4.63
C LEU A 38 -13.56 15.43 -5.27
N ILE A 39 -14.10 16.65 -5.10
CA ILE A 39 -15.38 17.05 -5.66
C ILE A 39 -15.24 17.26 -7.17
N TYR A 40 -14.32 18.13 -7.59
CA TYR A 40 -14.17 18.49 -9.00
C TYR A 40 -13.83 17.29 -9.88
N LYS A 41 -13.04 16.35 -9.33
CA LYS A 41 -12.61 15.16 -10.05
C LYS A 41 -13.36 13.89 -9.66
N ARG A 42 -14.33 13.94 -8.74
CA ARG A 42 -15.10 12.79 -8.28
C ARG A 42 -14.21 11.61 -7.87
N ILE A 43 -13.17 11.91 -7.10
CA ILE A 43 -12.18 10.91 -6.67
C ILE A 43 -12.75 10.11 -5.50
N ARG A 44 -12.59 8.78 -5.53
CA ARG A 44 -12.85 7.90 -4.39
C ARG A 44 -11.56 7.66 -3.63
N ILE A 45 -11.55 8.01 -2.36
CA ILE A 45 -10.49 7.64 -1.41
C ILE A 45 -11.06 6.61 -0.46
N GLU A 46 -10.37 5.49 -0.32
CA GLU A 46 -10.83 4.40 0.54
C GLU A 46 -9.67 3.78 1.29
N GLY A 47 -9.79 3.77 2.62
CA GLY A 47 -8.88 3.03 3.49
C GLY A 47 -9.26 1.55 3.51
N PHE A 48 -8.25 0.69 3.59
CA PHE A 48 -8.47 -0.74 3.77
C PHE A 48 -7.40 -1.30 4.69
N PHE A 49 -7.74 -2.34 5.44
CA PHE A 49 -6.80 -3.02 6.33
C PHE A 49 -6.71 -4.49 5.96
N VAL A 50 -5.49 -5.04 5.95
CA VAL A 50 -5.23 -6.41 5.45
C VAL A 50 -6.04 -7.47 6.20
N LEU A 51 -6.29 -7.26 7.50
CA LEU A 51 -7.03 -8.21 8.33
C LEU A 51 -8.50 -8.39 7.89
N ASP A 52 -9.09 -7.37 7.26
CA ASP A 52 -10.46 -7.45 6.73
C ASP A 52 -10.58 -8.47 5.59
N PHE A 53 -9.45 -8.78 4.93
CA PHE A 53 -9.37 -9.62 3.74
C PHE A 53 -8.66 -10.96 3.99
N CYS A 54 -8.37 -11.33 5.24
CA CYS A 54 -7.71 -12.60 5.56
C CYS A 54 -8.42 -13.84 4.98
N HIS A 55 -9.75 -13.79 4.82
CA HIS A 55 -10.54 -14.85 4.20
C HIS A 55 -10.20 -15.10 2.72
N LEU A 56 -9.55 -14.16 2.05
CA LEU A 56 -9.11 -14.27 0.66
C LEU A 56 -7.69 -14.81 0.51
N TYR A 57 -6.98 -15.00 1.63
CA TYR A 57 -5.59 -15.45 1.64
C TYR A 57 -5.36 -16.77 0.87
N PRO A 58 -6.22 -17.81 0.98
CA PRO A 58 -6.05 -19.02 0.18
C PRO A 58 -6.10 -18.74 -1.33
N LYS A 59 -7.08 -17.94 -1.78
CA LYS A 59 -7.23 -17.55 -3.19
C LYS A 59 -6.04 -16.71 -3.68
N PHE A 60 -5.48 -15.87 -2.81
CA PHE A 60 -4.28 -15.10 -3.13
C PHE A 60 -3.07 -16.01 -3.36
N LEU A 61 -2.87 -17.05 -2.53
CA LEU A 61 -1.78 -18.01 -2.72
C LEU A 61 -1.91 -18.79 -4.03
N ASP A 62 -3.12 -19.23 -4.36
CA ASP A 62 -3.41 -19.94 -5.63
C ASP A 62 -3.04 -19.10 -6.85
N LEU A 63 -3.12 -17.77 -6.75
CA LEU A 63 -2.77 -16.84 -7.82
C LEU A 63 -1.27 -16.49 -7.82
N VAL A 64 -0.69 -16.17 -6.67
CA VAL A 64 0.68 -15.61 -6.61
C VAL A 64 1.76 -16.68 -6.71
N VAL A 65 1.55 -17.88 -6.16
CA VAL A 65 2.56 -18.95 -6.20
C VAL A 65 2.94 -19.33 -7.63
N PRO A 66 1.99 -19.59 -8.55
CA PRO A 66 2.33 -19.85 -9.96
C PRO A 66 3.04 -18.67 -10.62
N TYR A 67 2.65 -17.43 -10.31
CA TYR A 67 3.26 -16.24 -10.92
C TYR A 67 4.72 -16.06 -10.50
N ILE A 68 5.08 -16.42 -9.26
CA ILE A 68 6.47 -16.43 -8.81
C ILE A 68 7.24 -17.56 -9.52
N GLN A 69 6.66 -18.77 -9.60
CA GLN A 69 7.29 -19.91 -10.28
C GLN A 69 7.52 -19.65 -11.78
N GLU A 70 6.59 -18.95 -12.43
CA GLU A 70 6.68 -18.54 -13.84
C GLU A 70 7.54 -17.28 -14.05
N ASN A 71 8.17 -16.74 -13.00
CA ASN A 71 8.94 -15.49 -13.03
C ASN A 71 8.17 -14.26 -13.57
N LYS A 72 6.83 -14.27 -13.42
CA LYS A 72 5.97 -13.11 -13.71
C LYS A 72 5.98 -12.09 -12.58
N ILE A 73 6.33 -12.53 -11.37
CA ILE A 73 6.51 -11.69 -10.19
C ILE A 73 7.89 -11.97 -9.60
N THR A 74 8.67 -10.91 -9.40
CA THR A 74 9.95 -10.94 -8.67
C THR A 74 9.76 -10.29 -7.30
N TYR A 75 10.43 -10.81 -6.28
CA TYR A 75 10.44 -10.24 -4.95
C TYR A 75 11.88 -9.91 -4.53
N VAL A 76 12.05 -8.89 -3.70
CA VAL A 76 13.33 -8.46 -3.15
C VAL A 76 13.20 -8.44 -1.64
N GLU A 77 14.09 -9.14 -0.95
CA GLU A 77 14.12 -9.20 0.51
C GLU A 77 15.37 -8.49 1.01
N ASP A 78 15.18 -7.70 2.07
CA ASP A 78 16.28 -7.16 2.86
C ASP A 78 16.45 -8.04 4.11
N ILE A 79 17.47 -8.89 4.09
CA ILE A 79 17.69 -9.92 5.12
C ILE A 79 18.76 -9.44 6.09
N THR A 80 18.35 -9.17 7.33
CA THR A 80 19.27 -8.92 8.45
C THR A 80 19.46 -10.20 9.27
N GLN A 81 20.71 -10.61 9.48
CA GLN A 81 21.05 -11.79 10.29
C GLN A 81 21.28 -11.43 11.75
N GLY A 82 20.90 -12.32 12.67
CA GLY A 82 21.06 -12.12 14.12
C GLY A 82 19.88 -11.37 14.74
N LEU A 83 19.30 -11.92 15.81
CA LEU A 83 18.15 -11.31 16.50
C LEU A 83 18.53 -9.96 17.14
N GLU A 84 19.79 -9.84 17.56
CA GLU A 84 20.39 -8.63 18.12
C GLU A 84 20.35 -7.44 17.16
N ASN A 85 20.25 -7.68 15.85
CA ASN A 85 20.19 -6.63 14.84
C ASN A 85 18.75 -6.17 14.54
N GLY A 86 17.74 -6.83 15.11
CA GLY A 86 16.32 -6.49 14.94
C GLY A 86 15.93 -5.03 15.22
N PRO A 87 16.47 -4.37 16.28
CA PRO A 87 16.21 -2.95 16.51
C PRO A 87 16.86 -2.02 15.48
N ARG A 88 17.91 -2.50 14.78
CA ARG A 88 18.69 -1.72 13.80
C ARG A 88 18.17 -1.93 12.37
N SER A 89 17.56 -3.07 12.09
CA SER A 89 16.88 -3.34 10.82
C SER A 89 15.54 -2.62 10.76
N SER A 90 15.32 -1.82 9.72
CA SER A 90 14.00 -1.31 9.39
C SER A 90 13.12 -2.47 8.92
N TRP A 91 12.13 -2.86 9.72
CA TRP A 91 11.13 -3.91 9.47
C TRP A 91 10.21 -3.66 8.25
N ILE A 92 10.60 -2.78 7.33
CA ILE A 92 9.71 -2.15 6.34
C ILE A 92 9.63 -2.96 5.03
N SER A 93 10.47 -3.98 4.81
CA SER A 93 10.61 -4.57 3.47
C SER A 93 9.47 -5.51 3.04
N LEU A 94 8.62 -6.02 3.93
CA LEU A 94 7.61 -7.02 3.55
C LEU A 94 6.26 -6.47 3.04
N ALA A 95 6.01 -5.16 3.11
CA ALA A 95 4.67 -4.61 2.86
C ALA A 95 4.40 -4.11 1.42
N PHE A 96 5.41 -3.96 0.57
CA PHE A 96 5.25 -3.17 -0.67
C PHE A 96 4.76 -3.92 -1.92
N SER A 97 4.78 -5.26 -1.95
CA SER A 97 4.34 -6.01 -3.14
C SER A 97 2.87 -6.45 -3.13
N LEU A 98 2.19 -6.48 -1.97
CA LEU A 98 0.80 -6.95 -1.89
C LEU A 98 -0.23 -5.93 -2.43
N ALA A 99 0.03 -4.63 -2.22
CA ALA A 99 -0.92 -3.56 -2.57
C ALA A 99 -1.08 -3.37 -4.10
N ALA A 100 -0.04 -3.67 -4.88
CA ALA A 100 -0.09 -3.53 -6.34
C ALA A 100 -0.93 -4.61 -7.02
N ILE A 101 -1.01 -5.81 -6.44
CA ILE A 101 -1.75 -6.95 -6.99
C ILE A 101 -3.23 -6.87 -6.60
N LEU A 102 -3.53 -6.50 -5.35
CA LEU A 102 -4.91 -6.38 -4.87
C LEU A 102 -5.61 -5.09 -5.35
N GLY A 103 -4.86 -4.02 -5.62
CA GLY A 103 -5.45 -2.73 -6.01
C GLY A 103 -6.22 -2.74 -7.34
N ASN A 104 -5.96 -3.71 -8.23
CA ASN A 104 -6.63 -3.81 -9.54
C ASN A 104 -7.82 -4.78 -9.56
N GLU A 105 -7.86 -5.75 -8.63
CA GLU A 105 -8.96 -6.73 -8.53
C GLU A 105 -10.03 -6.30 -7.52
N PHE A 106 -9.71 -5.41 -6.59
CA PHE A 106 -10.63 -4.99 -5.52
C PHE A 106 -11.19 -3.56 -5.65
N PHE A 107 -10.69 -2.72 -6.57
CA PHE A 107 -11.12 -1.30 -6.74
C PHE A 107 -11.34 -0.85 -8.19
#